data_AF-A0A3N5P3W3-F1
#
_entry.id   AF-A0A3N5P3W3-F1
#
_cell.length_a   1.000
_cell.length_b   1.000
_cell.length_c   1.000
_cell.angle_alpha   90.00
_cell.angle_beta   90.00
_cell.angle_gamma   90.00
#
_symmetry.space_group_name_H-M   'P 1'
#
loop_
_entity.id
_entity.type
_entity.pdbx_description
1 polymer ?
#
loop_
_entity_poly.entity_id
_entity_poly.type
_entity_poly.pdbx_seq_one_letter_code
_entity_poly.pdbx_strand_id
1 'polypeptide(L)'
;MRDRFRIARVLSVLIVGGLVLTGGPEVSARQAPASSPTPQGYVPRGTRPAKGLAPGLKVTDLGKSARTYRVNLTKGDDILSGLTEFAEKYHIRNGHFTGLGAINKGLFGWTDVERGIGQKKIELNEEAEIVSLMGSISVNSQGQSTVHAHGTVALSDGTVKGGHWWEARVSIIAEVFVTEEEGAADPPK
;
A
#
# COMPACT_ATOMS: atom_id res chain seq x y z
N MET A 1 12.82 -31.79 44.39
CA MET A 1 12.18 -31.45 45.68
C MET A 1 11.16 -30.37 45.40
N ARG A 2 9.86 -30.69 45.28
CA ARG A 2 8.82 -30.55 46.33
C ARG A 2 8.73 -29.08 46.81
N ASP A 3 7.62 -28.36 46.68
CA ASP A 3 6.27 -28.78 47.03
C ASP A 3 5.12 -28.09 46.28
N ARG A 4 4.05 -28.88 46.16
CA ARG A 4 2.68 -28.52 45.80
C ARG A 4 1.99 -28.00 47.06
N PHE A 5 1.11 -26.98 46.94
CA PHE A 5 0.09 -26.75 47.95
C PHE A 5 -1.33 -26.79 47.37
N ARG A 6 -2.18 -27.49 48.13
CA ARG A 6 -3.51 -27.98 47.80
C ARG A 6 -4.60 -26.98 48.18
N ILE A 7 -5.64 -27.04 47.36
CA ILE A 7 -7.08 -26.85 47.61
C ILE A 7 -7.50 -26.82 49.10
N ALA A 8 -8.34 -25.83 49.45
CA ALA A 8 -9.33 -25.96 50.52
C ALA A 8 -10.72 -25.55 50.01
N ARG A 9 -11.64 -26.53 49.99
CA ARG A 9 -13.09 -26.33 49.87
C ARG A 9 -13.61 -25.84 51.22
N VAL A 10 -14.52 -24.87 51.23
CA VAL A 10 -15.38 -24.58 52.39
C VAL A 10 -16.84 -24.59 51.97
N LEU A 11 -17.63 -25.13 52.89
CA LEU A 11 -19.00 -25.61 52.83
C LEU A 11 -20.06 -24.60 52.39
N SER A 12 -21.05 -25.20 51.76
CA SER A 12 -22.46 -24.83 51.59
C SER A 12 -23.11 -24.13 52.79
N VAL A 13 -23.79 -23.02 52.50
CA VAL A 13 -24.91 -22.52 53.32
C VAL A 13 -26.16 -22.62 52.45
N LEU A 14 -27.09 -23.47 52.88
CA LEU A 14 -28.46 -23.56 52.41
C LEU A 14 -29.23 -22.34 52.96
N ILE A 15 -29.68 -21.45 52.07
CA ILE A 15 -30.78 -20.53 52.38
C ILE A 15 -31.96 -20.94 51.50
N VAL A 16 -32.93 -21.57 52.14
CA VAL A 16 -34.29 -21.73 51.65
C VAL A 16 -34.98 -20.38 51.86
N GLY A 17 -35.48 -19.77 50.79
CA GLY A 17 -36.19 -18.50 50.89
C GLY A 17 -36.85 -18.08 49.59
N GLY A 18 -38.16 -18.37 49.49
CA GLY A 18 -39.14 -17.59 48.74
C GLY A 18 -38.98 -17.51 47.22
N LEU A 19 -39.69 -18.38 46.49
CA LEU A 19 -40.05 -18.11 45.11
C LEU A 19 -41.10 -16.99 45.09
N VAL A 20 -40.65 -15.74 45.01
CA VAL A 20 -41.50 -14.63 44.60
C VAL A 20 -41.45 -14.59 43.07
N LEU A 21 -42.51 -15.07 42.42
CA LEU A 21 -42.74 -14.86 40.99
C LEU A 21 -43.11 -13.39 40.77
N THR A 22 -42.13 -12.50 40.79
CA THR A 22 -42.30 -11.17 40.19
C THR A 22 -42.24 -11.35 38.68
N GLY A 23 -43.41 -11.37 38.04
CA GLY A 23 -43.54 -11.22 36.59
C GLY A 23 -43.01 -9.84 36.18
N GLY A 24 -41.70 -9.73 36.02
CA GLY A 24 -41.08 -8.61 35.31
C GLY A 24 -41.47 -8.69 33.84
N PRO A 25 -41.55 -7.55 33.13
CA PRO A 25 -41.82 -7.58 31.71
C PRO A 25 -40.72 -8.43 31.05
N GLU A 26 -41.11 -9.47 30.31
CA GLU A 26 -40.19 -10.08 29.36
C GLU A 26 -39.75 -8.97 28.40
N VAL A 27 -38.50 -8.54 28.55
CA VAL A 27 -37.83 -7.75 27.53
C VAL A 27 -37.62 -8.72 26.37
N SER A 28 -38.65 -8.87 25.56
CA SER A 28 -38.54 -9.51 24.25
C SER A 28 -37.47 -8.74 23.50
N ALA A 29 -36.31 -9.36 23.31
CA ALA A 29 -35.26 -8.82 22.47
C ALA A 29 -35.90 -8.57 21.11
N ARG A 30 -36.23 -7.31 20.79
CA ARG A 30 -36.71 -6.93 19.47
C ARG A 30 -35.63 -7.39 18.50
N GLN A 31 -35.96 -8.45 17.77
CA GLN A 31 -35.15 -8.96 16.67
C GLN A 31 -34.91 -7.75 15.77
N ALA A 32 -33.64 -7.38 15.60
CA ALA A 32 -33.27 -6.28 14.71
C ALA A 32 -33.97 -6.54 13.37
N PRO A 33 -34.66 -5.54 12.78
CA PRO A 33 -35.36 -5.76 11.53
C PRO A 33 -34.38 -6.37 10.54
N ALA A 34 -34.77 -7.48 9.91
CA ALA A 34 -33.96 -8.13 8.89
C ALA A 34 -33.53 -7.05 7.89
N SER A 35 -32.22 -6.79 7.82
CA SER A 35 -31.68 -5.77 6.93
C SER A 35 -32.14 -6.09 5.51
N SER A 36 -32.71 -5.11 4.82
CA SER A 36 -33.10 -5.27 3.42
C SER A 36 -31.93 -5.87 2.63
N PRO A 37 -32.20 -6.84 1.73
CA PRO A 37 -31.15 -7.46 0.93
C PRO A 37 -30.37 -6.36 0.19
N THR A 38 -29.05 -6.54 0.11
CA THR A 38 -28.19 -5.58 -0.60
C THR A 38 -28.63 -5.51 -2.07
N PRO A 39 -28.91 -4.32 -2.62
CA PRO A 39 -29.37 -4.21 -4.00
C PRO A 39 -28.35 -4.77 -5.00
N GLN A 40 -28.83 -5.19 -6.18
CA GLN A 40 -27.95 -5.67 -7.25
C GLN A 40 -26.93 -4.58 -7.64
N GLY A 41 -25.66 -4.96 -7.79
CA GLY A 41 -24.57 -4.03 -8.07
C GLY A 41 -23.95 -3.36 -6.83
N TYR A 42 -24.51 -3.60 -5.64
CA TYR A 42 -23.94 -3.12 -4.38
C TYR A 42 -23.22 -4.26 -3.65
N VAL A 43 -22.10 -3.93 -3.00
CA VAL A 43 -21.39 -4.85 -2.11
C VAL A 43 -21.95 -4.67 -0.68
N PRO A 44 -22.35 -5.76 0.01
CA PRO A 44 -22.87 -5.65 1.37
C PRO A 44 -21.89 -4.97 2.34
N ARG A 45 -22.42 -4.26 3.33
CA ARG A 45 -21.57 -3.66 4.38
C ARG A 45 -20.82 -4.76 5.14
N GLY A 46 -19.52 -4.56 5.35
CA GLY A 46 -18.67 -5.51 6.07
C GLY A 46 -18.17 -6.68 5.25
N THR A 47 -18.47 -6.76 3.95
CA THR A 47 -17.85 -7.74 3.05
C THR A 47 -16.33 -7.61 3.11
N ARG A 48 -15.66 -8.72 3.39
CA ARG A 48 -14.20 -8.84 3.30
C ARG A 48 -13.83 -9.84 2.20
N PRO A 49 -12.75 -9.61 1.45
CA PRO A 49 -12.25 -10.60 0.50
C PRO A 49 -12.00 -11.96 1.18
N ALA A 50 -12.21 -13.06 0.45
CA ALA A 50 -11.90 -14.39 0.96
C ALA A 50 -10.39 -14.56 1.18
N LYS A 51 -10.02 -15.34 2.21
CA LYS A 51 -8.62 -15.70 2.48
C LYS A 51 -8.14 -16.74 1.46
N GLY A 52 -6.83 -16.80 1.23
CA GLY A 52 -6.21 -17.79 0.31
C GLY A 52 -6.22 -17.40 -1.17
N LEU A 53 -6.77 -16.24 -1.54
CA LEU A 53 -6.80 -15.75 -2.93
C LEU A 53 -5.49 -15.11 -3.41
N ALA A 54 -4.46 -15.06 -2.57
CA ALA A 54 -3.14 -14.52 -2.91
C ALA A 54 -2.04 -15.60 -2.77
N PRO A 55 -2.08 -16.70 -3.56
CA PRO A 55 -1.14 -17.81 -3.42
C PRO A 55 0.32 -17.44 -3.76
N GLY A 56 0.52 -16.35 -4.53
CA GLY A 56 1.83 -15.81 -4.85
C GLY A 56 2.35 -14.75 -3.87
N LEU A 57 1.63 -14.48 -2.77
CA LEU A 57 2.05 -13.48 -1.79
C LEU A 57 3.42 -13.85 -1.21
N LYS A 58 4.34 -12.90 -1.27
CA LYS A 58 5.61 -12.93 -0.55
C LYS A 58 5.68 -11.68 0.31
N VAL A 59 6.19 -11.82 1.52
CA VAL A 59 6.36 -10.72 2.47
C VAL A 59 7.84 -10.57 2.74
N THR A 60 8.32 -9.33 2.60
CA THR A 60 9.66 -8.92 3.03
C THR A 60 9.47 -7.87 4.11
N ASP A 61 10.04 -8.10 5.29
CA ASP A 61 10.14 -7.08 6.33
C ASP A 61 11.26 -6.11 5.94
N LEU A 62 10.94 -4.82 5.87
CA LEU A 62 11.86 -3.78 5.40
C LEU A 62 12.55 -3.05 6.56
N GLY A 63 12.42 -3.58 7.78
CA GLY A 63 13.15 -3.13 8.95
C GLY A 63 12.44 -2.03 9.74
N LYS A 64 13.19 -1.41 10.67
CA LYS A 64 12.68 -0.43 11.64
C LYS A 64 13.22 0.99 11.43
N SER A 65 14.24 1.12 10.59
CA SER A 65 14.99 2.35 10.35
C SER A 65 14.72 2.83 8.93
N ALA A 66 14.59 4.14 8.80
CA ALA A 66 14.38 4.79 7.52
C ALA A 66 15.24 6.05 7.41
N ARG A 67 15.75 6.30 6.20
CA ARG A 67 16.38 7.57 5.84
C ARG A 67 15.55 8.22 4.76
N THR A 68 15.26 9.51 4.92
CA THR A 68 14.48 10.27 3.93
C THR A 68 15.38 11.26 3.20
N TYR A 69 15.27 11.26 1.88
CA TYR A 69 15.97 12.15 0.98
C TYR A 69 14.96 12.99 0.22
N ARG A 70 15.33 14.24 -0.09
CA ARG A 70 14.67 15.01 -1.14
C ARG A 70 15.60 15.09 -2.34
N VAL A 71 15.16 14.53 -3.46
CA VAL A 71 15.82 14.58 -4.75
C VAL A 71 15.17 15.70 -5.56
N ASN A 72 15.93 16.76 -5.83
CA ASN A 72 15.49 17.88 -6.65
C ASN A 72 16.06 17.72 -8.05
N LEU A 73 15.18 17.75 -9.05
CA LEU A 73 15.52 17.72 -10.46
C LEU A 73 15.14 19.05 -11.11
N THR A 74 15.94 19.45 -12.07
CA THR A 74 15.82 20.73 -12.77
C THR A 74 15.44 20.52 -14.22
N LYS A 75 15.07 21.61 -14.90
CA LYS A 75 14.74 21.60 -16.31
C LYS A 75 15.77 20.83 -17.14
N GLY A 76 15.29 19.87 -17.92
CA GLY A 76 16.11 19.04 -18.78
C GLY A 76 16.61 17.76 -18.12
N ASP A 77 16.34 17.50 -16.84
CA ASP A 77 16.63 16.19 -16.25
C ASP A 77 15.55 15.17 -16.62
N ASP A 78 15.91 13.89 -16.67
CA ASP A 78 14.95 12.78 -16.71
C ASP A 78 14.78 12.20 -15.30
N ILE A 79 13.54 12.16 -14.79
CA ILE A 79 13.28 11.76 -13.40
C ILE A 79 13.69 10.30 -13.15
N LEU A 80 13.43 9.39 -14.08
CA LEU A 80 13.67 7.97 -13.88
C LEU A 80 15.17 7.66 -13.92
N SER A 81 15.89 8.26 -14.87
CA SER A 81 17.35 8.22 -14.92
C SER A 81 17.96 8.80 -13.64
N GLY A 82 17.53 9.99 -13.22
CA GLY A 82 18.05 10.65 -12.02
C GLY A 82 17.80 9.86 -10.74
N LEU A 83 16.63 9.25 -10.58
CA LEU A 83 16.34 8.38 -9.43
C LEU A 83 17.17 7.09 -9.45
N THR A 84 17.45 6.54 -10.63
CA THR A 84 18.30 5.35 -10.77
C THR A 84 19.74 5.66 -10.37
N GLU A 85 20.30 6.76 -10.88
CA GLU A 85 21.65 7.23 -10.51
C GLU A 85 21.75 7.58 -9.02
N PHE A 86 20.71 8.22 -8.46
CA PHE A 86 20.60 8.47 -7.03
C PHE A 86 20.65 7.16 -6.23
N ALA A 87 19.86 6.16 -6.62
CA ALA A 87 19.82 4.88 -5.93
C ALA A 87 21.18 4.19 -5.94
N GLU A 88 21.87 4.18 -7.08
CA GLU A 88 23.21 3.61 -7.21
C GLU A 88 24.24 4.35 -6.35
N LYS A 89 24.25 5.69 -6.42
CA LYS A 89 25.20 6.55 -5.72
C LYS A 89 25.08 6.48 -4.20
N TYR A 90 23.85 6.40 -3.68
CA TYR A 90 23.58 6.35 -2.25
C TYR A 90 23.34 4.92 -1.73
N HIS A 91 23.54 3.92 -2.59
CA HIS A 91 23.38 2.50 -2.29
C HIS A 91 21.99 2.15 -1.73
N ILE A 92 20.95 2.78 -2.27
CA ILE A 92 19.56 2.53 -1.88
C ILE A 92 19.15 1.17 -2.43
N ARG A 93 19.04 0.18 -1.54
CA ARG A 93 18.69 -1.19 -1.93
C ARG A 93 17.18 -1.44 -1.93
N ASN A 94 16.46 -0.69 -1.10
CA ASN A 94 15.03 -0.76 -0.96
C ASN A 94 14.49 0.59 -0.49
N GLY A 95 13.38 1.02 -1.06
CA GLY A 95 12.70 2.22 -0.63
C GLY A 95 11.48 2.54 -1.48
N HIS A 96 10.70 3.49 -1.00
CA HIS A 96 9.56 4.04 -1.73
C HIS A 96 9.71 5.54 -1.91
N PHE A 97 8.98 6.09 -2.87
CA PHE A 97 9.01 7.52 -3.09
C PHE A 97 7.67 8.08 -3.55
N THR A 98 7.51 9.38 -3.30
CA THR A 98 6.46 10.21 -3.88
C THR A 98 7.08 11.48 -4.45
N GLY A 99 6.44 12.08 -5.45
CA GLY A 99 6.93 13.31 -6.06
C GLY A 99 5.88 14.06 -6.84
N LEU A 100 6.27 15.28 -7.24
CA LEU A 100 5.50 16.24 -8.00
C LEU A 100 6.45 17.15 -8.81
N GLY A 101 5.92 17.92 -9.75
CA GLY A 101 6.72 18.79 -10.61
C GLY A 101 6.07 19.05 -11.96
N ALA A 102 6.82 19.57 -12.91
CA ALA A 102 6.36 19.82 -14.27
C ALA A 102 7.29 19.17 -15.30
N ILE A 103 6.70 18.57 -16.34
CA ILE A 103 7.40 17.92 -17.45
C ILE A 103 6.86 18.38 -18.79
N ASN A 104 7.64 18.20 -19.86
CA ASN A 104 7.17 18.48 -21.23
C ASN A 104 7.38 17.36 -22.23
N LYS A 105 8.01 16.28 -21.78
CA LYS A 105 8.14 15.04 -22.52
C LYS A 105 8.08 13.87 -21.54
N GLY A 106 7.34 12.83 -21.88
CA GLY A 106 7.27 11.63 -21.08
C GLY A 106 6.77 10.43 -21.87
N LEU A 107 7.04 9.25 -21.32
CA LEU A 107 6.57 7.99 -21.86
C LEU A 107 5.93 7.18 -20.75
N PHE A 108 4.62 6.98 -20.85
CA PHE A 108 3.92 6.01 -20.05
C PHE A 108 3.77 4.67 -20.78
N GLY A 109 3.53 3.62 -20.01
CA GLY A 109 3.18 2.30 -20.50
C GLY A 109 1.94 1.73 -19.82
N TRP A 110 1.16 0.98 -20.61
CA TRP A 110 0.08 0.13 -20.13
C TRP A 110 0.36 -1.31 -20.55
N THR A 111 0.45 -2.24 -19.60
CA THR A 111 0.76 -3.64 -19.89
C THR A 111 -0.40 -4.34 -20.60
N ASP A 112 -0.14 -4.83 -21.82
CA ASP A 112 -1.08 -5.65 -22.58
C ASP A 112 -0.89 -7.12 -22.19
N VAL A 113 -1.67 -7.56 -21.20
CA VAL A 113 -1.57 -8.91 -20.64
C VAL A 113 -1.99 -9.98 -21.65
N GLU A 114 -2.93 -9.67 -22.55
CA GLU A 114 -3.45 -10.64 -23.53
C GLU A 114 -2.40 -10.97 -24.59
N ARG A 115 -1.68 -9.95 -25.07
CA ARG A 115 -0.62 -10.17 -26.05
C ARG A 115 0.67 -10.67 -25.41
N GLY A 116 0.94 -10.29 -24.17
CA GLY A 116 2.12 -10.73 -23.42
C GLY A 116 3.47 -10.27 -24.00
N ILE A 117 3.46 -9.38 -25.00
CA ILE A 117 4.66 -8.94 -25.74
C ILE A 117 5.21 -7.59 -25.25
N GLY A 118 4.57 -6.94 -24.27
CA GLY A 118 5.08 -5.70 -23.70
C GLY A 118 4.00 -4.72 -23.25
N GLN A 119 4.36 -3.43 -23.24
CA GLN A 119 3.47 -2.35 -22.82
C GLN A 119 3.08 -1.48 -24.02
N LYS A 120 1.80 -1.10 -24.10
CA LYS A 120 1.32 -0.06 -25.01
C LYS A 120 1.89 1.28 -24.56
N LYS A 121 2.67 1.91 -25.45
CA LYS A 121 3.22 3.24 -25.24
C LYS A 121 2.12 4.30 -25.24
N ILE A 122 2.22 5.24 -24.31
CA ILE A 122 1.38 6.43 -24.23
C ILE A 122 2.34 7.61 -24.11
N GLU A 123 2.55 8.30 -25.22
CA GLU A 123 3.50 9.41 -25.27
C GLU A 123 2.86 10.71 -24.76
N LEU A 124 3.68 11.51 -24.09
CA LEU A 124 3.40 12.88 -23.73
C LEU A 124 4.49 13.76 -24.35
N ASN A 125 4.11 14.70 -25.22
CA ASN A 125 5.03 15.62 -25.90
C ASN A 125 4.50 17.07 -25.79
N GLU A 126 4.00 17.42 -24.62
CA GLU A 126 3.39 18.71 -24.27
C GLU A 126 3.66 19.02 -22.79
N GLU A 127 3.61 20.30 -22.41
CA GLU A 127 3.75 20.72 -21.00
C GLU A 127 2.63 20.14 -20.14
N ALA A 128 3.00 19.56 -19.00
CA ALA A 128 2.06 18.95 -18.06
C ALA A 128 2.59 19.01 -16.62
N GLU A 129 1.67 19.17 -15.68
CA GLU A 129 1.96 19.13 -14.24
C GLU A 129 1.84 17.69 -13.73
N ILE A 130 2.85 17.18 -13.04
CA ILE A 130 2.82 15.90 -12.33
C ILE A 130 1.88 16.05 -11.12
N VAL A 131 0.72 15.43 -11.22
CA VAL A 131 -0.28 15.38 -10.13
C VAL A 131 0.10 14.29 -9.13
N SER A 132 0.66 13.19 -9.63
CA SER A 132 1.22 12.13 -8.78
C SER A 132 2.40 11.47 -9.46
N LEU A 133 3.47 11.28 -8.71
CA LEU A 133 4.55 10.35 -9.02
C LEU A 133 4.76 9.50 -7.79
N MET A 134 4.66 8.19 -7.93
CA MET A 134 4.82 7.24 -6.83
C MET A 134 5.55 6.01 -7.32
N GLY A 135 6.37 5.42 -6.48
CA GLY A 135 7.08 4.22 -6.87
C GLY A 135 7.95 3.64 -5.79
N SER A 136 8.77 2.68 -6.22
CA SER A 136 9.73 1.98 -5.37
C SER A 136 11.09 1.87 -6.05
N ILE A 137 12.12 1.81 -5.23
CA ILE A 137 13.48 1.47 -5.60
C ILE A 137 13.75 0.08 -5.02
N SER A 138 14.26 -0.82 -5.85
CA SER A 138 14.68 -2.16 -5.45
C SER A 138 15.95 -2.55 -6.18
N VAL A 139 16.52 -3.71 -5.85
CA VAL A 139 17.65 -4.29 -6.59
C VAL A 139 17.21 -5.56 -7.32
N ASN A 140 17.61 -5.67 -8.59
CA ASN A 140 17.35 -6.87 -9.36
C ASN A 140 18.31 -8.03 -8.96
N SER A 141 18.13 -9.20 -9.56
CA SER A 141 18.97 -10.39 -9.29
C SER A 141 20.44 -10.22 -9.69
N GLN A 142 20.76 -9.20 -10.50
CA GLN A 142 22.11 -8.83 -10.90
C GLN A 142 22.72 -7.75 -9.99
N GLY A 143 21.98 -7.29 -8.98
CA GLY A 143 22.41 -6.25 -8.04
C GLY A 143 22.26 -4.82 -8.53
N GLN A 144 21.59 -4.60 -9.67
CA GLN A 144 21.37 -3.27 -10.23
C GLN A 144 20.11 -2.63 -9.64
N SER A 145 20.18 -1.32 -9.39
CA SER A 145 19.05 -0.52 -8.94
C SER A 145 17.94 -0.52 -9.99
N THR A 146 16.70 -0.70 -9.55
CA THR A 146 15.50 -0.70 -10.38
C THR A 146 14.51 0.28 -9.79
N VAL A 147 14.16 1.31 -10.57
CA VAL A 147 13.10 2.27 -10.26
C VAL A 147 11.83 1.79 -10.95
N HIS A 148 10.77 1.53 -10.17
CA HIS A 148 9.45 1.24 -10.69
C HIS A 148 8.50 2.36 -10.28
N ALA A 149 8.10 3.17 -11.25
CA ALA A 149 7.26 4.34 -11.02
C ALA A 149 5.93 4.24 -11.76
N HIS A 150 4.88 4.74 -11.12
CA HIS A 150 3.57 5.02 -11.70
C HIS A 150 3.18 6.45 -11.38
N GLY A 151 2.28 7.03 -12.17
CA GLY A 151 1.79 8.36 -11.87
C GLY A 151 0.88 8.93 -12.92
N THR A 152 0.50 10.18 -12.69
CA THR A 152 -0.43 10.94 -13.50
C THR A 152 0.09 12.36 -13.71
N VAL A 153 -0.21 12.90 -14.88
CA VAL A 153 -0.02 14.32 -15.20
C VAL A 153 -1.35 14.96 -15.57
N ALA A 154 -1.51 16.24 -15.26
CA ALA A 154 -2.58 17.09 -15.73
C ALA A 154 -2.10 17.95 -16.90
N LEU A 155 -2.88 17.98 -17.97
CA LEU A 155 -2.66 18.86 -19.11
C LEU A 155 -3.28 20.25 -18.86
N SER A 156 -3.02 21.17 -19.78
CA SER A 156 -3.53 22.55 -19.70
C SER A 156 -5.06 22.67 -19.64
N ASP A 157 -5.81 21.67 -20.12
CA ASP A 157 -7.27 21.61 -20.07
C ASP A 157 -7.83 20.87 -18.83
N GLY A 158 -6.94 20.41 -17.94
CA GLY A 158 -7.29 19.64 -16.74
C GLY A 158 -7.53 18.14 -16.99
N THR A 159 -7.40 17.66 -18.22
CA THR A 159 -7.42 16.22 -18.49
C THR A 159 -6.18 15.54 -17.91
N VAL A 160 -6.34 14.28 -17.48
CA VAL A 160 -5.26 13.51 -16.86
C VAL A 160 -4.81 12.36 -17.74
N LYS A 161 -3.50 12.23 -17.90
CA LYS A 161 -2.83 11.07 -18.51
C LYS A 161 -2.01 10.36 -17.44
N GLY A 162 -1.85 9.04 -17.54
CA GLY A 162 -1.08 8.29 -16.55
C GLY A 162 -0.85 6.84 -16.91
N GLY A 163 0.01 6.18 -16.14
CA GLY A 163 0.39 4.79 -16.34
C GLY A 163 1.68 4.44 -15.60
N HIS A 164 2.34 3.38 -16.05
CA HIS A 164 3.71 3.07 -15.67
C HIS A 164 4.66 4.06 -16.34
N TRP A 165 5.59 4.68 -15.62
CA TRP A 165 6.54 5.64 -16.20
C TRP A 165 7.80 4.96 -16.70
N TRP A 166 8.20 5.29 -17.91
CA TRP A 166 9.50 4.95 -18.50
C TRP A 166 10.42 6.16 -18.61
N GLU A 167 9.88 7.32 -18.97
CA GLU A 167 10.62 8.58 -19.18
C GLU A 167 9.80 9.76 -18.68
N ALA A 168 10.43 10.75 -18.07
CA ALA A 168 9.80 11.98 -17.59
C ALA A 168 10.80 13.13 -17.58
N ARG A 169 10.78 13.96 -18.63
CA ARG A 169 11.69 15.10 -18.85
C ARG A 169 11.15 16.35 -18.16
N VAL A 170 11.85 16.83 -17.14
CA VAL A 170 11.47 18.01 -16.36
C VAL A 170 11.49 19.27 -17.23
N SER A 171 10.43 20.07 -17.15
CA SER A 171 10.32 21.35 -17.88
C SER A 171 10.59 22.57 -17.00
N ILE A 172 10.32 22.45 -15.69
CA ILE A 172 10.57 23.52 -14.69
C ILE A 172 11.40 22.95 -13.52
N ILE A 173 10.75 22.21 -12.62
CA ILE A 173 11.33 21.55 -11.45
C ILE A 173 10.54 20.27 -11.18
N ALA A 174 11.22 19.26 -10.63
CA ALA A 174 10.55 18.15 -9.97
C ALA A 174 11.20 17.88 -8.61
N GLU A 175 10.37 17.61 -7.61
CA GLU A 175 10.80 17.23 -6.26
C GLU A 175 10.30 15.82 -5.97
N VAL A 176 11.23 14.92 -5.63
CA VAL A 176 10.92 13.53 -5.26
C VAL A 176 11.44 13.27 -3.86
N PHE A 177 10.54 12.86 -2.97
CA PHE A 177 10.88 12.45 -1.61
C PHE A 177 11.03 10.94 -1.58
N VAL A 178 12.23 10.47 -1.27
CA VAL A 178 12.57 9.04 -1.21
C VAL A 178 12.77 8.64 0.23
N THR A 179 12.08 7.59 0.66
CA THR A 179 12.31 6.94 1.95
C THR A 179 12.99 5.61 1.69
N GLU A 180 14.26 5.52 2.09
CA GLU A 180 15.01 4.27 2.14
C GLU A 180 14.61 3.49 3.38
N GLU A 181 14.47 2.18 3.21
CA GLU A 181 14.09 1.25 4.28
C GLU A 181 15.23 0.24 4.44
N GLU A 182 15.80 0.16 5.65
CA GLU A 182 16.90 -0.75 5.96
C GLU A 182 16.37 -2.18 6.02
N GLY A 183 16.47 -2.92 4.91
CA GLY A 183 15.93 -4.28 4.80
C GLY A 183 16.18 -5.12 6.05
N ALA A 184 15.13 -5.73 6.60
CA ALA A 184 15.29 -6.60 7.77
C ALA A 184 16.23 -7.75 7.41
N ALA A 185 17.03 -8.21 8.38
CA ALA A 185 17.74 -9.46 8.24
C ALA A 185 16.74 -10.56 7.86
N ASP A 186 17.10 -11.42 6.89
CA ASP A 186 16.24 -12.51 6.44
C ASP A 186 15.66 -13.26 7.66
N PRO A 187 14.35 -13.58 7.67
CA PRO A 187 13.80 -14.42 8.72
C PRO A 187 14.58 -15.74 8.77
N PRO A 188 14.86 -16.28 9.97
CA PRO A 188 15.59 -17.54 10.09
C PRO A 188 14.86 -18.62 9.28
N LYS A 189 15.64 -19.31 8.43
CA LYS A 189 15.19 -20.44 7.61
C LYS A 189 14.63 -21.58 8.47
#